data_AF-A0A8C6NVP3-F1
#
_entry.id   AF-A0A8C6NVP3-F1
#
_cell.length_a   1.000
_cell.length_b   1.000
_cell.length_c   1.000
_cell.angle_alpha   90.00
_cell.angle_beta   90.00
_cell.angle_gamma   90.00
#
_symmetry.space_group_name_H-M   'P 1'
#
loop_
_entity.id
_entity.type
_entity.pdbx_description
1 polymer ?
#
loop_
_entity_poly.entity_id
_entity_poly.type
_entity_poly.pdbx_seq_one_letter_code
_entity_poly.pdbx_strand_id
1 'polypeptide(L)'
;MGFLQLLKSQFLSHLFICYVFLLSGLIVNLLQLCTLPLWLVSKQLARRINIRLCYCIASQLVATLEWWSGTECTLYTDPKSYPLYGKENAIVVLNHSFEIDFLCGWTFCDRFGCGPCHFNLKLGLFKKNCHN
;
A
#
# COMPACT_ATOMS: atom_id res chain seq x y z
N MET A 1 -18.47 -2.90 -21.38
CA MET A 1 -17.03 -2.84 -20.98
C MET A 1 -16.26 -1.68 -21.64
N GLY A 2 -16.64 -1.13 -22.81
CA GLY A 2 -15.80 -0.13 -23.51
C GLY A 2 -15.78 1.32 -22.98
N PHE A 3 -16.89 1.86 -22.46
CA PHE A 3 -16.96 3.28 -22.06
C PHE A 3 -16.15 3.60 -20.80
N LEU A 4 -16.17 2.70 -19.80
CA LEU A 4 -15.37 2.83 -18.58
C LEU A 4 -13.87 2.70 -18.85
N GLN A 5 -13.45 1.80 -19.74
CA GLN A 5 -12.05 1.69 -20.17
C GLN A 5 -11.60 2.94 -20.96
N LEU A 6 -12.47 3.49 -21.81
CA LEU A 6 -12.18 4.73 -22.54
C LEU A 6 -12.02 5.92 -21.58
N LEU A 7 -12.87 6.03 -20.55
CA LEU A 7 -12.76 7.02 -19.48
C LEU A 7 -11.49 6.84 -18.66
N LYS A 8 -11.15 5.60 -18.26
CA LYS A 8 -9.91 5.29 -17.55
C LYS A 8 -8.66 5.64 -18.37
N SER A 9 -8.74 5.52 -19.69
CA SER A 9 -7.65 5.90 -20.61
C SER A 9 -7.56 7.41 -20.87
N GLN A 10 -8.52 8.22 -20.42
CA GLN A 10 -8.45 9.66 -20.62
C GLN A 10 -7.38 10.27 -19.71
N PHE A 11 -6.55 11.13 -20.31
CA PHE A 11 -5.51 11.89 -19.60
C PHE A 11 -6.08 12.68 -18.41
N LEU A 12 -7.31 13.19 -18.55
CA LEU A 12 -7.97 13.98 -17.51
C LEU A 12 -8.23 13.17 -16.23
N SER A 13 -8.54 11.89 -16.34
CA SER A 13 -8.79 11.01 -15.19
C SER A 13 -7.51 10.70 -14.43
N HIS A 14 -6.41 10.44 -15.15
CA HIS A 14 -5.09 10.30 -14.51
C HIS A 14 -4.65 11.60 -13.82
N LEU A 15 -4.90 12.76 -14.44
CA LEU A 15 -4.56 14.06 -13.87
C LEU A 15 -5.35 14.33 -12.58
N PHE A 16 -6.62 13.95 -12.52
CA PHE A 16 -7.43 14.05 -11.31
C PHE A 16 -6.91 13.15 -10.18
N ILE A 17 -6.54 11.90 -10.46
CA ILE A 17 -5.96 10.99 -9.47
C ILE A 17 -4.65 11.55 -8.93
N CYS A 18 -3.77 12.03 -9.81
CA CYS A 18 -2.52 12.68 -9.42
C CYS A 18 -2.77 13.91 -8.54
N TYR A 19 -3.77 14.74 -8.89
CA TYR A 19 -4.13 15.92 -8.09
C TYR A 19 -4.58 15.54 -6.67
N VAL A 20 -5.47 14.55 -6.55
CA VAL A 20 -5.94 14.06 -5.24
C VAL A 20 -4.79 13.51 -4.42
N PHE A 21 -3.89 12.74 -5.03
CA PHE A 21 -2.70 12.19 -4.37
C PHE A 21 -1.74 13.28 -3.88
N LEU A 22 -1.50 14.32 -4.70
CA LEU A 22 -0.63 15.44 -4.31
C LEU A 22 -1.25 16.27 -3.20
N LEU A 23 -2.56 16.56 -3.29
CA LEU A 23 -3.27 17.33 -2.28
C LEU A 23 -3.30 16.59 -0.93
N SER A 24 -3.61 15.29 -0.96
CA SER A 24 -3.63 14.46 0.25
C SER A 24 -2.22 14.32 0.85
N GLY A 25 -1.20 14.15 0.02
CA GLY A 25 0.20 14.13 0.43
C GLY A 25 0.64 15.43 1.10
N LEU A 26 0.20 16.58 0.57
CA LEU A 26 0.48 17.89 1.17
C LEU A 26 -0.21 18.01 2.54
N ILE A 27 -1.48 17.64 2.65
CA ILE A 27 -2.22 17.66 3.92
C ILE A 27 -1.54 16.77 4.97
N VAL A 28 -1.15 15.55 4.59
CA VAL A 28 -0.49 14.62 5.50
C VAL A 28 0.89 15.14 5.94
N ASN A 29 1.68 15.71 5.03
CA ASN A 29 2.96 16.33 5.38
C ASN A 29 2.80 17.51 6.34
N LEU A 30 1.75 18.33 6.16
CA LEU A 30 1.42 19.40 7.11
C LEU A 30 1.05 18.84 8.49
N LEU A 31 0.26 17.76 8.54
CA LEU A 31 -0.05 17.07 9.80
C LEU A 31 1.21 16.48 10.45
N GLN A 32 2.12 15.90 9.67
CA GLN A 32 3.42 15.41 10.16
C GLN A 32 4.26 16.55 10.75
N LEU A 33 4.28 17.73 10.11
CA LEU A 33 4.93 18.92 10.65
C LEU A 33 4.31 19.34 11.99
N CYS A 34 2.99 19.34 12.11
CA CYS A 34 2.28 19.62 13.36
C CYS A 34 2.57 18.58 14.46
N THR A 35 3.01 17.37 14.12
CA THR A 35 3.41 16.35 15.11
C THR A 35 4.86 16.46 15.59
N LEU A 36 5.67 17.36 15.00
CA LEU A 36 7.07 17.59 15.43
C LEU A 36 7.21 18.04 16.89
N PRO A 37 6.39 18.98 17.43
CA PRO A 37 6.46 19.34 18.85
C PRO A 37 6.17 18.14 19.77
N LEU A 38 5.31 17.22 19.32
CA LEU A 38 4.98 16.00 20.05
C LEU A 38 6.19 15.08 20.24
N TRP A 39 7.18 15.17 19.35
CA TRP A 39 8.45 14.43 19.45
C TRP A 39 9.18 14.75 20.74
N LEU A 40 9.22 16.03 21.14
CA LEU A 40 9.94 16.50 22.32
C LEU A 40 9.36 15.93 23.62
N VAL A 41 8.07 15.61 23.62
CA VAL A 41 7.36 15.03 24.77
C VAL A 41 7.46 13.50 24.76
N SER A 42 7.20 12.87 23.61
CA SER A 42 7.22 11.40 23.49
C SER A 42 7.54 10.95 22.08
N LYS A 43 8.78 10.45 21.90
CA LYS A 43 9.24 9.85 20.64
C LYS A 43 8.35 8.68 20.20
N GLN A 44 7.83 7.90 21.14
CA GLN A 44 7.00 6.73 20.84
C GLN A 44 5.61 7.11 20.32
N LEU A 45 5.02 8.18 20.86
CA LEU A 45 3.72 8.66 20.37
C LEU A 45 3.85 9.31 19.00
N ALA A 46 4.88 10.15 18.80
CA ALA A 46 5.18 10.77 17.51
C ALA A 46 5.39 9.72 16.41
N ARG A 47 6.17 8.65 16.69
CA ARG A 47 6.36 7.54 15.75
C ARG A 47 5.05 6.83 15.40
N ARG A 48 4.21 6.52 16.39
CA ARG A 48 2.92 5.84 16.16
C ARG A 48 1.97 6.66 15.29
N ILE A 49 1.89 7.97 15.52
CA ILE A 49 1.07 8.87 14.71
C ILE A 49 1.63 8.98 13.30
N ASN A 50 2.94 9.18 13.17
CA ASN A 50 3.57 9.35 11.86
C ASN A 50 3.43 8.10 10.97
N ILE A 51 3.54 6.90 11.54
CA ILE A 51 3.31 5.66 10.78
C ILE A 51 1.85 5.56 10.30
N ARG A 52 0.87 5.97 11.12
CA ARG A 52 -0.55 6.00 10.72
C ARG A 52 -0.79 7.04 9.62
N LEU A 53 -0.18 8.21 9.71
CA LEU A 53 -0.26 9.25 8.69
C LEU A 53 0.34 8.78 7.35
N CYS A 54 1.51 8.13 7.41
CA CYS A 54 2.14 7.52 6.24
C CYS A 54 1.25 6.43 5.63
N TYR A 55 0.57 5.63 6.46
CA TYR A 55 -0.38 4.63 5.98
C TYR A 55 -1.52 5.23 5.17
N CYS A 56 -2.04 6.40 5.55
CA CYS A 56 -3.11 7.08 4.81
C CYS A 56 -2.71 7.46 3.37
N ILE A 57 -1.43 7.72 3.10
CA ILE A 57 -0.94 7.95 1.74
C ILE A 57 -0.74 6.61 1.02
N ALA A 58 -0.10 5.65 1.70
CA ALA A 58 0.17 4.33 1.12
C ALA A 58 -1.13 3.60 0.71
N SER A 59 -2.21 3.75 1.47
CA SER A 59 -3.52 3.16 1.14
C SER A 59 -4.13 3.74 -0.15
N GLN A 60 -3.84 5.00 -0.50
CA GLN A 60 -4.30 5.58 -1.78
C GLN A 60 -3.60 4.91 -2.97
N LEU A 61 -2.31 4.58 -2.83
CA LEU A 61 -1.55 3.86 -3.85
C LEU A 61 -2.06 2.43 -4.01
N VAL A 62 -2.33 1.74 -2.89
CA VAL A 62 -2.94 0.41 -2.86
C VAL A 62 -4.32 0.41 -3.53
N ALA A 63 -5.19 1.37 -3.19
CA ALA A 63 -6.50 1.51 -3.81
C ALA A 63 -6.40 1.78 -5.32
N THR A 64 -5.42 2.56 -5.76
CA THR A 64 -5.17 2.81 -7.19
C THR A 64 -4.73 1.52 -7.89
N LEU A 65 -3.88 0.69 -7.27
CA LEU A 65 -3.45 -0.58 -7.84
C LEU A 65 -4.61 -1.59 -7.99
N GLU A 66 -5.47 -1.71 -6.99
CA GLU A 66 -6.54 -2.71 -7.01
C GLU A 66 -7.76 -2.23 -7.80
N TRP A 67 -8.23 -1.00 -7.54
CA TRP A 67 -9.47 -0.47 -8.10
C TRP A 67 -9.28 0.20 -9.48
N TRP A 68 -8.19 0.95 -9.64
CA TRP A 68 -7.96 1.72 -10.88
C TRP A 68 -7.31 0.85 -11.96
N SER A 69 -6.18 0.19 -11.68
CA SER A 69 -5.51 -0.68 -12.66
C SER A 69 -6.12 -2.08 -12.75
N GLY A 70 -6.99 -2.48 -11.80
CA GLY A 70 -7.61 -3.81 -11.84
C GLY A 70 -6.58 -4.93 -11.71
N THR A 71 -5.46 -4.66 -11.04
CA THR A 71 -4.34 -5.61 -10.96
C THR A 71 -4.68 -6.74 -10.01
N GLU A 72 -4.70 -7.97 -10.52
CA GLU A 72 -4.90 -9.15 -9.68
C GLU A 72 -3.56 -9.67 -9.17
N CYS A 73 -3.44 -9.75 -7.84
CA CYS A 73 -2.26 -10.29 -7.16
C CYS A 73 -2.56 -11.70 -6.66
N THR A 74 -2.00 -12.71 -7.32
CA THR A 74 -2.10 -14.11 -6.87
C THR A 74 -0.88 -14.48 -6.03
N LEU A 75 -1.12 -14.87 -4.78
CA LEU A 75 -0.08 -15.39 -3.89
C LEU A 75 0.03 -16.91 -4.01
N TYR A 76 1.23 -17.39 -4.32
CA TYR A 76 1.56 -18.81 -4.25
C TYR A 76 2.28 -19.12 -2.94
N THR A 77 1.74 -20.05 -2.16
CA THR A 77 2.27 -20.45 -0.87
C THR A 77 2.01 -21.94 -0.59
N ASP A 78 2.85 -22.53 0.26
CA ASP A 78 2.61 -23.85 0.84
C ASP A 78 1.36 -23.78 1.75
N PRO A 79 0.36 -24.68 1.59
CA PRO A 79 -0.82 -24.76 2.45
C PRO A 79 -0.51 -24.74 3.96
N LYS A 80 0.65 -25.29 4.36
CA LYS A 80 1.08 -25.29 5.78
C LYS A 80 1.44 -23.90 6.32
N SER A 81 1.86 -22.99 5.44
CA SER A 81 2.29 -21.63 5.79
C SER A 81 1.15 -20.62 5.82
N TYR A 82 0.06 -20.88 5.08
CA TYR A 82 -1.11 -20.02 5.05
C TYR A 82 -1.68 -19.61 6.43
N PRO A 83 -1.88 -20.53 7.40
CA PRO A 83 -2.44 -20.17 8.71
C PRO A 83 -1.52 -19.33 9.60
N LEU A 84 -0.23 -19.17 9.22
CA LEU A 84 0.76 -18.38 9.94
C LEU A 84 0.74 -16.90 9.52
N TYR A 85 0.14 -16.58 8.37
CA TYR A 85 0.10 -15.21 7.86
C TYR A 85 -0.70 -14.28 8.78
N GLY A 86 -0.10 -13.12 9.09
CA GLY A 86 -0.65 -12.13 10.02
C GLY A 86 -0.48 -12.49 11.51
N LYS A 87 0.07 -13.67 11.84
CA LYS A 87 0.25 -14.13 13.23
C LYS A 87 1.71 -14.13 13.70
N GLU A 88 2.66 -14.21 12.77
CA GLU A 88 4.11 -14.25 13.08
C GLU A 88 4.88 -13.07 12.48
N ASN A 89 6.02 -12.75 13.09
CA ASN A 89 6.98 -11.80 12.50
C ASN A 89 7.86 -12.53 11.44
N ALA A 90 8.04 -11.97 10.25
CA ALA A 90 8.65 -12.59 9.08
C ALA A 90 9.13 -11.53 8.07
N ILE A 91 10.28 -11.72 7.42
CA ILE A 91 10.83 -10.75 6.48
C ILE A 91 10.37 -11.05 5.06
N VAL A 92 9.83 -10.04 4.37
CA VAL A 92 9.49 -10.13 2.95
C VAL A 92 10.73 -9.88 2.12
N VAL A 93 11.06 -10.86 1.27
CA VAL A 93 12.10 -10.71 0.25
C VAL A 93 11.39 -10.74 -1.11
N LEU A 94 11.37 -9.59 -1.77
CA LEU A 94 10.84 -9.45 -3.13
C LEU A 94 12.01 -9.55 -4.10
N ASN A 95 11.86 -10.35 -5.15
CA ASN A 95 12.78 -10.30 -6.29
C ASN A 95 12.48 -9.01 -7.06
N HIS A 96 13.17 -7.92 -6.71
CA HIS A 96 12.84 -6.56 -7.12
C HIS A 96 12.98 -6.39 -8.64
N SER A 97 11.90 -6.65 -9.35
CA SER A 97 11.84 -6.49 -10.80
C SER A 97 11.13 -5.18 -11.15
N PHE A 98 10.18 -4.75 -10.31
CA PHE A 98 9.41 -3.52 -10.51
C PHE A 98 8.98 -2.87 -9.18
N GLU A 99 8.85 -1.53 -9.15
CA GLU A 99 8.37 -0.79 -7.97
C GLU A 99 6.99 -1.26 -7.48
N ILE A 100 6.15 -1.74 -8.41
CA ILE A 100 4.82 -2.27 -8.12
C ILE A 100 4.88 -3.52 -7.21
N ASP A 101 6.01 -4.24 -7.15
CA ASP A 101 6.19 -5.39 -6.25
C ASP A 101 5.93 -5.00 -4.78
N PHE A 102 6.30 -3.77 -4.42
CA PHE A 102 6.09 -3.26 -3.06
C PHE A 102 4.61 -2.96 -2.78
N LEU A 103 3.88 -2.42 -3.76
CA LEU A 103 2.43 -2.21 -3.65
C LEU A 103 1.67 -3.54 -3.57
N CYS A 104 2.12 -4.57 -4.29
CA CYS A 104 1.59 -5.93 -4.17
C CYS A 104 1.83 -6.53 -2.77
N GLY A 105 2.97 -6.20 -2.14
CA GLY A 105 3.23 -6.56 -0.75
C GLY A 105 2.28 -5.85 0.22
N TRP A 106 2.03 -4.55 0.03
CA TRP A 106 1.12 -3.78 0.88
C TRP A 106 -0.35 -4.21 0.78
N THR A 107 -0.85 -4.47 -0.43
CA THR A 107 -2.20 -5.03 -0.64
C THR A 107 -2.39 -6.36 0.09
N PHE A 108 -1.39 -7.24 0.03
CA PHE A 108 -1.43 -8.49 0.78
C PHE A 108 -1.55 -8.23 2.29
N CYS A 109 -0.71 -7.36 2.83
CA CYS A 109 -0.70 -7.06 4.26
C CYS A 109 -2.03 -6.49 4.76
N ASP A 110 -2.71 -5.66 3.96
CA ASP A 110 -4.04 -5.15 4.29
C ASP A 110 -5.10 -6.27 4.34
N ARG A 111 -5.06 -7.22 3.40
CA ARG A 111 -5.99 -8.37 3.36
C ARG A 111 -5.88 -9.32 4.56
N PHE A 112 -4.67 -9.50 5.10
CA PHE A 112 -4.42 -10.40 6.24
C PHE A 112 -4.39 -9.65 7.59
N GLY A 113 -4.74 -8.36 7.61
CA GLY A 113 -4.78 -7.55 8.83
C GLY A 113 -3.40 -7.23 9.41
N CYS A 114 -2.32 -7.50 8.67
CA CYS A 114 -0.97 -7.09 9.03
C CYS A 114 -0.77 -5.63 8.60
N GLY A 115 -1.28 -4.67 9.38
CA GLY A 115 -1.04 -3.25 9.09
C GLY A 115 0.47 -2.91 8.96
N PRO A 116 0.86 -1.74 8.45
CA PRO A 116 2.27 -1.36 8.20
C PRO A 116 3.19 -1.47 9.41
N CYS A 117 2.62 -1.33 10.62
CA CYS A 117 3.32 -1.45 11.89
C CYS A 117 3.66 -2.91 12.27
N HIS A 118 3.07 -3.87 11.58
CA HIS A 118 3.18 -5.31 11.77
C HIS A 118 3.50 -5.98 10.42
N PHE A 119 4.40 -5.35 9.66
CA PHE A 119 4.76 -5.81 8.34
C PHE A 119 5.64 -7.04 8.45
N ASN A 120 5.01 -8.19 8.31
CA ASN A 120 5.71 -9.45 8.43
C ASN A 120 5.06 -10.55 7.59
N LEU A 121 5.65 -10.86 6.44
CA LEU A 121 5.20 -11.93 5.54
C LEU A 121 6.41 -12.78 5.14
N LYS A 122 6.20 -14.10 5.19
CA LYS A 122 7.16 -15.14 4.79
C LYS A 122 7.06 -15.36 3.28
N LEU A 123 8.21 -15.54 2.62
CA LEU A 123 8.38 -15.69 1.16
C LEU A 123 7.14 -16.25 0.45
N GLY A 124 6.59 -15.44 -0.44
CA GLY A 124 5.54 -15.81 -1.38
C GLY A 124 5.98 -15.37 -2.77
N LEU A 125 5.89 -16.27 -3.74
CA LEU A 125 6.04 -15.89 -5.14
C LEU A 125 4.76 -15.16 -5.55
N PHE A 126 4.88 -13.89 -5.90
CA PHE A 126 3.78 -13.10 -6.46
C PHE A 126 3.81 -13.22 -7.97
N LYS A 127 2.70 -13.66 -8.57
CA LYS A 127 2.48 -13.51 -10.01
C LYS A 127 1.47 -12.39 -10.23
N LYS A 128 1.88 -11.39 -11.02
CA LYS A 128 1.03 -10.29 -11.46
C LYS A 128 0.33 -10.71 -12.74
N ASN A 129 -1.01 -10.69 -12.74
CA ASN A 129 -1.79 -10.75 -13.97
C ASN A 129 -2.39 -9.35 -14.19
N CYS A 130 -1.87 -8.62 -15.17
CA CYS A 130 -2.49 -7.39 -15.65
C CYS A 130 -3.52 -7.77 -16.71
N HIS A 131 -4.81 -7.61 -16.41
CA HIS A 131 -5.85 -7.62 -17.43
C HIS A 131 -5.78 -6.30 -18.20
N ASN A 132 -5.26 -6.35 -19.44
CA ASN A 132 -5.46 -5.29 -20.43
C ASN A 132 -6.88 -5.36 -20.98
#